data_AF-A0A662LX63-F1
#
_entry.id   AF-A0A662LX63-F1
#
_cell.length_a   1.000
_cell.length_b   1.000
_cell.length_c   1.000
_cell.angle_alpha   90.00
_cell.angle_beta   90.00
_cell.angle_gamma   90.00
#
_symmetry.space_group_name_H-M   'P 1'
#
loop_
_entity.id
_entity.type
_entity.pdbx_description
1 polymer ?
#
loop_
_entity_poly.entity_id
_entity_poly.type
_entity_poly.pdbx_seq_one_letter_code
_entity_poly.pdbx_strand_id
1 'polypeptide(L)'
;AHTEKNEVLLGGGVACNKRLREMVKTMAKERGAKFYVPRNNLCVDNGAMIAWNGILMYQSGTKMSIKETTIDQKYRTDMVDVKWR
;
A
#
# COMPACT_ATOMS: atom_id res chain seq x y z
N ALA A 1 15.69 4.53 3.82
CA ALA A 1 16.60 5.66 3.53
C ALA A 1 15.78 6.84 3.03
N HIS A 2 16.16 8.06 3.41
CA HIS A 2 15.40 9.34 3.35
C HIS A 2 14.14 9.45 4.22
N THR A 3 13.41 8.36 4.46
CA THR A 3 12.23 8.36 5.35
C THR A 3 12.51 7.81 6.76
N GLU A 4 13.73 7.34 7.01
CA GLU A 4 14.16 6.69 8.27
C GLU A 4 13.27 5.51 8.76
N LYS A 5 12.39 4.98 7.89
CA LYS A 5 11.58 3.80 8.20
C LYS A 5 12.42 2.53 8.25
N ASN A 6 12.03 1.62 9.14
CA ASN A 6 12.67 0.34 9.41
C ASN A 6 11.95 -0.86 8.77
N GLU A 7 11.06 -0.62 7.81
CA GLU A 7 10.31 -1.66 7.12
C GLU A 7 10.05 -1.33 5.65
N VAL A 8 9.95 -2.37 4.83
CA VAL A 8 9.65 -2.31 3.40
C VAL A 8 8.55 -3.32 3.08
N LEU A 9 7.49 -2.85 2.41
CA LEU A 9 6.41 -3.67 1.89
C LEU A 9 6.46 -3.65 0.36
N LEU A 10 6.39 -4.83 -0.28
CA LEU A 10 6.28 -4.94 -1.73
C LEU A 10 4.86 -5.37 -2.12
N GLY A 11 4.20 -4.56 -2.96
CA GLY A 11 2.86 -4.82 -3.52
C GLY A 11 2.85 -4.68 -5.05
N GLY A 12 1.73 -5.03 -5.67
CA GLY A 12 1.57 -5.05 -7.14
C GLY A 12 1.84 -6.42 -7.76
N GLY A 13 1.34 -6.67 -8.97
CA GLY A 13 1.48 -7.97 -9.64
C GLY A 13 2.95 -8.40 -9.84
N VAL A 14 3.84 -7.44 -10.08
CA VAL A 14 5.29 -7.69 -10.22
C VAL A 14 5.91 -8.18 -8.90
N ALA A 15 5.31 -7.87 -7.75
CA ALA A 15 5.74 -8.38 -6.45
C ALA A 15 5.66 -9.91 -6.36
N CYS A 16 4.94 -10.60 -7.25
CA CYS A 16 4.91 -12.07 -7.32
C CYS A 16 6.24 -12.68 -7.82
N ASN A 17 7.14 -11.88 -8.37
CA ASN A 17 8.45 -12.34 -8.84
C ASN A 17 9.37 -12.71 -7.65
N LYS A 18 9.73 -13.99 -7.55
CA LYS A 18 10.58 -14.51 -6.46
C LYS A 18 11.98 -13.89 -6.45
N ARG A 19 12.57 -13.63 -7.63
CA ARG A 19 13.91 -13.03 -7.73
C ARG A 19 13.93 -11.60 -7.20
N LEU A 20 12.91 -10.81 -7.55
CA LEU A 20 12.74 -9.46 -7.02
C LEU A 20 12.61 -9.47 -5.49
N ARG A 21 11.78 -10.37 -4.94
CA ARG A 21 11.63 -10.52 -3.48
C ARG A 21 12.96 -10.79 -2.78
N GLU A 22 13.77 -11.71 -3.31
CA GLU A 22 15.09 -12.02 -2.74
C GLU A 22 16.03 -10.81 -2.78
N MET A 23 16.05 -10.06 -3.88
CA MET A 23 16.88 -8.85 -4.00
C MET A 23 16.48 -7.80 -2.96
N VAL A 24 15.17 -7.54 -2.78
CA VAL A 24 14.67 -6.57 -1.80
C VAL A 24 14.89 -7.07 -0.36
N LYS A 25 14.75 -8.38 -0.12
CA LYS A 25 15.00 -8.99 1.18
C LYS A 25 16.46 -8.84 1.62
N THR A 26 17.42 -9.08 0.72
CA THR A 26 18.84 -8.84 1.00
C THR A 26 19.10 -7.37 1.33
N MET A 27 18.58 -6.47 0.50
CA MET A 27 18.69 -5.02 0.70
C MET A 27 18.13 -4.55 2.05
N ALA A 28 16.97 -5.08 2.47
CA ALA A 28 16.35 -4.79 3.76
C ALA A 28 17.18 -5.34 4.93
N LYS A 29 17.65 -6.59 4.83
CA LYS A 29 18.50 -7.23 5.84
C LYS A 29 19.79 -6.44 6.09
N GLU A 30 20.48 -6.03 5.04
CA GLU A 30 21.71 -5.23 5.13
C GLU A 30 21.51 -3.86 5.82
N ARG A 31 20.27 -3.34 5.80
CA ARG A 31 19.87 -2.08 6.44
C ARG A 31 19.19 -2.25 7.79
N GLY A 32 19.13 -3.49 8.32
CA GLY A 32 18.43 -3.79 9.57
C GLY A 32 16.91 -3.55 9.50
N ALA A 33 16.32 -3.55 8.30
CA ALA A 33 14.90 -3.32 8.08
C ALA A 33 14.12 -4.64 7.91
N LYS A 34 12.84 -4.60 8.29
CA LYS A 34 11.90 -5.71 8.07
C LYS A 34 11.39 -5.69 6.62
N PHE A 35 11.14 -6.88 6.06
CA PHE A 35 10.62 -7.02 4.70
C PHE A 35 9.33 -7.84 4.71
N TYR A 36 8.30 -7.31 4.05
CA TYR A 36 6.98 -7.92 3.96
C TYR A 36 6.51 -7.99 2.52
N VAL A 37 5.81 -9.08 2.20
CA VAL A 37 5.06 -9.24 0.96
C VAL A 37 3.74 -9.92 1.31
N PRO A 38 2.58 -9.39 0.89
CA PRO A 38 1.30 -10.07 1.07
C PRO A 38 1.26 -11.42 0.34
N ARG A 39 0.21 -12.20 0.60
CA ARG A 39 -0.11 -13.37 -0.24
C ARG A 39 -0.30 -12.93 -1.69
N ASN A 40 0.06 -13.76 -2.67
CA ASN A 40 0.05 -13.37 -4.09
C ASN A 40 -1.32 -12.85 -4.56
N ASN A 41 -2.42 -13.43 -4.08
CA ASN A 41 -3.79 -12.98 -4.39
C ASN A 41 -4.13 -11.59 -3.81
N LEU A 42 -3.36 -11.11 -2.83
CA LEU A 42 -3.46 -9.77 -2.26
C LEU A 42 -2.41 -8.81 -2.83
N CYS A 43 -1.45 -9.31 -3.63
CA CYS A 43 -0.47 -8.47 -4.32
C CYS A 43 -1.02 -7.92 -5.65
N VAL A 44 -1.83 -8.69 -6.36
CA VAL A 44 -2.53 -8.25 -7.57
C VAL A 44 -3.73 -7.39 -7.23
N ASP A 45 -4.25 -6.63 -8.20
CA ASP A 45 -5.43 -5.80 -7.99
C ASP A 45 -6.61 -6.63 -7.50
N ASN A 46 -7.17 -6.25 -6.36
CA ASN A 46 -8.24 -6.97 -5.71
C ASN A 46 -9.17 -6.02 -4.94
N GLY A 47 -10.44 -6.39 -4.78
CA GLY A 47 -11.41 -5.57 -4.04
C GLY A 47 -11.12 -5.47 -2.54
N ALA A 48 -10.38 -6.41 -1.96
CA ALA A 48 -10.11 -6.42 -0.52
C ALA A 48 -9.19 -5.27 -0.09
N MET A 49 -8.22 -4.86 -0.92
CA MET A 49 -7.36 -3.70 -0.62
C MET A 49 -8.16 -2.39 -0.61
N ILE A 50 -9.16 -2.27 -1.49
CA ILE A 50 -10.06 -1.11 -1.55
C ILE A 50 -10.98 -1.11 -0.33
N ALA A 51 -11.59 -2.26 0.00
CA ALA A 51 -12.47 -2.39 1.16
C ALA A 51 -11.73 -2.08 2.48
N TRP A 52 -10.52 -2.62 2.65
CA TRP A 52 -9.71 -2.37 3.84
C TRP A 52 -9.34 -0.89 3.99
N ASN A 53 -8.89 -0.24 2.91
CA ASN A 53 -8.60 1.19 2.94
C ASN A 53 -9.86 2.02 3.24
N GLY A 54 -11.01 1.65 2.66
CA GLY A 54 -12.29 2.31 2.94
C GLY A 54 -12.73 2.20 4.39
N ILE A 55 -12.52 1.04 5.04
CA ILE A 55 -12.80 0.86 6.47
C ILE A 55 -11.92 1.78 7.31
N LEU A 56 -10.61 1.84 7.03
CA LEU A 56 -9.69 2.72 7.75
C LEU A 56 -10.05 4.20 7.58
N MET A 57 -10.37 4.62 6.36
CA MET A 57 -10.85 5.96 6.05
C MET A 57 -12.10 6.30 6.86
N TYR A 58 -13.12 5.43 6.82
CA TYR A 58 -14.37 5.64 7.54
C TYR A 58 -14.17 5.71 9.05
N GLN A 59 -13.35 4.81 9.61
CA GLN A 59 -13.02 4.78 11.04
C GLN A 59 -12.25 6.03 11.49
N SER A 60 -11.42 6.62 10.62
CA SER A 60 -10.76 7.91 10.86
C SER A 60 -11.67 9.15 10.68
N GLY A 61 -12.96 8.95 10.41
CA GLY A 61 -13.95 10.01 10.26
C GLY A 61 -14.07 10.57 8.83
N THR A 62 -13.35 10.03 7.85
CA THR A 62 -13.50 10.42 6.45
C THR A 62 -14.81 9.88 5.90
N LYS A 63 -15.69 10.77 5.45
CA LYS A 63 -16.98 10.45 4.84
C LYS A 63 -17.16 11.29 3.59
N MET A 64 -17.93 10.76 2.64
CA MET A 64 -18.24 11.45 1.39
C MET A 64 -19.73 11.35 1.13
N SER A 65 -20.31 12.44 0.62
CA SER A 65 -21.62 12.42 -0.02
C SER A 65 -21.50 11.82 -1.42
N ILE A 66 -22.61 11.31 -1.97
CA ILE A 66 -22.64 10.70 -3.31
C ILE A 66 -22.20 11.67 -4.41
N LYS A 67 -22.41 12.98 -4.21
CA LYS A 67 -21.96 14.00 -5.19
C LYS A 67 -20.44 14.12 -5.28
N GLU A 68 -19.72 13.72 -4.23
CA GLU A 68 -18.26 13.78 -4.17
C GLU A 68 -17.60 12.50 -4.69
N THR A 69 -18.34 11.42 -4.94
CA THR A 69 -17.80 10.11 -5.35
C THR A 69 -17.61 9.99 -6.86
N THR A 70 -17.12 11.04 -7.51
CA THR A 70 -16.86 11.05 -8.97
C THR A 70 -15.55 10.33 -9.31
N ILE A 71 -15.44 9.83 -10.54
CA ILE A 71 -14.20 9.22 -11.03
C ILE A 71 -13.15 10.30 -11.30
N ASP A 72 -11.95 10.12 -10.75
CA ASP A 72 -10.75 10.85 -11.14
C ASP A 72 -9.74 9.89 -11.77
N GLN A 73 -9.57 9.99 -13.09
CA GLN A 73 -8.66 9.12 -13.85
C GLN A 73 -7.18 9.41 -13.56
N LYS A 74 -6.86 10.58 -12.99
CA LYS A 74 -5.49 11.02 -12.69
C LYS A 74 -5.29 11.21 -11.18
N TYR A 75 -6.02 10.43 -10.37
CA TYR A 75 -5.98 10.52 -8.92
C TYR A 75 -4.58 10.21 -8.39
N ARG A 76 -3.92 11.20 -7.79
CA ARG A 76 -2.54 11.09 -7.29
C ARG A 76 -2.50 10.56 -5.87
N THR A 77 -1.41 9.86 -5.53
CA THR A 77 -1.20 9.27 -4.20
C THR A 77 -1.08 10.29 -3.07
N ASP A 78 -0.76 11.55 -3.38
CA ASP A 78 -0.61 12.65 -2.41
C ASP A 78 -1.86 13.55 -2.31
N MET A 79 -2.93 13.26 -3.06
CA MET A 79 -4.21 13.99 -2.96
C MET A 79 -5.05 13.55 -1.76
N VAL A 80 -4.69 12.44 -1.11
CA VAL A 80 -5.41 11.90 0.03
C VAL A 80 -4.67 12.25 1.31
N ASP A 81 -5.34 12.97 2.21
CA ASP A 81 -4.86 13.18 3.57
C ASP A 81 -5.05 11.90 4.41
N VAL A 82 -3.94 11.21 4.68
CA VAL A 82 -3.93 9.90 5.36
C VAL A 82 -3.93 10.10 6.88
N LYS A 83 -5.12 10.08 7.48
CA LYS A 83 -5.35 10.30 8.93
C LYS A 83 -5.26 9.03 9.80
N TRP A 84 -5.19 7.85 9.18
CA TRP A 84 -5.26 6.54 9.84
C TRP A 84 -3.89 5.86 9.99
N ARG A 85 -2.88 6.62 10.43
CA ARG A 85 -1.52 6.13 10.63
C ARG A 85 -1.26 5.65 12.04
#